data_AF-A0A0D2RT61-F1
#
_entry.id   AF-A0A0D2RT61-F1
#
_cell.length_a   1.000
_cell.length_b   1.000
_cell.length_c   1.000
_cell.angle_alpha   90.00
_cell.angle_beta   90.00
_cell.angle_gamma   90.00
#
_symmetry.space_group_name_H-M   'P 1'
#
loop_
_entity.id
_entity.type
_entity.pdbx_description
1 polymer ?
#
loop_
_entity_poly.entity_id
_entity_poly.type
_entity_poly.pdbx_seq_one_letter_code
_entity_poly.pdbx_strand_id
1 'polypeptide(L)'
;MIMEFLFTILAALISIVALGLVSVIVFEAYRRSLNNAHVDAPAIFEDPKSLKQVPCPDIFDPAKKYLSLIIPAFNEEHRLPGALNETMNYLKKREAKDKSFSYEVLIVDDGSRDGTKRVAFDFVKKYGVDKVRAILLGKNHGKGEAIRKGMLHSRGELLLMLDADGATKVTDLEKLENQIHAVARKEHRGDSAACDTTFKISDIPIVAFGSRAHLEEKAIATRKWYRNFLMKGFHLVVLLTAGPGIRDTQCGFKMFTRSAARKLFTNIRLKRWCFDVELVFLCKWFRIPVLEVSVNWSEIPGSKNSNVEN
;
A
#
# COMPACT_ATOMS: atom_id res chain seq x y z
N MET A 1 42.97 33.25 22.74
CA MET A 1 43.76 33.03 21.50
C MET A 1 43.75 31.59 21.00
N ILE A 2 44.47 30.62 21.59
CA ILE A 2 44.48 29.21 21.05
C ILE A 2 43.11 28.55 21.11
N MET A 3 42.37 28.74 22.21
CA MET A 3 41.05 28.14 22.40
C MET A 3 39.98 28.71 21.44
N GLU A 4 40.01 30.03 21.20
CA GLU A 4 39.15 30.69 20.22
C GLU A 4 39.48 30.25 18.80
N PHE A 5 40.76 30.09 18.48
CA PHE A 5 41.23 29.58 17.20
C PHE A 5 40.72 28.14 16.96
N LEU A 6 40.83 27.25 17.95
CA LEU A 6 40.27 25.90 17.89
C LEU A 6 38.74 25.90 17.71
N PHE A 7 38.03 26.79 18.40
CA PHE A 7 36.58 26.92 18.27
C PHE A 7 36.18 27.37 16.87
N THR A 8 36.89 28.35 16.28
CA THR A 8 36.63 28.81 14.91
C THR A 8 36.89 27.72 13.87
N ILE A 9 37.94 26.92 14.03
CA ILE A 9 38.23 25.78 13.15
C ILE A 9 37.13 24.72 13.25
N LEU A 10 36.68 24.39 14.47
CA LEU A 10 35.60 23.43 14.68
C LEU A 10 34.27 23.91 14.08
N ALA A 11 33.92 25.19 14.27
CA ALA A 11 32.72 25.78 13.69
C ALA A 11 32.75 25.81 12.16
N ALA A 12 33.92 26.10 11.56
CA ALA A 12 34.12 26.04 10.12
C ALA A 12 33.98 24.61 9.59
N LEU A 13 34.56 23.61 10.26
CA LEU A 13 34.41 22.19 9.93
C LEU A 13 32.95 21.74 9.99
N ILE A 14 32.22 22.09 11.05
CA ILE A 14 30.78 21.78 11.18
C ILE A 14 29.99 22.43 10.05
N SER A 15 30.28 23.68 9.71
CA SER A 15 29.61 24.41 8.63
C SER A 15 29.88 23.79 7.26
N ILE A 16 31.12 23.37 6.98
CA ILE A 16 31.49 22.67 5.75
C ILE A 16 30.76 21.32 5.66
N VAL A 17 30.71 20.55 6.74
CA VAL A 17 29.98 19.27 6.79
C VAL A 17 28.49 19.49 6.59
N ALA A 18 27.91 20.51 7.21
CA ALA A 18 26.50 20.87 7.06
C ALA A 18 26.17 21.32 5.63
N LEU A 19 26.98 22.18 5.03
CA LEU A 19 26.85 22.60 3.63
C LEU A 19 27.03 21.41 2.67
N GLY A 20 27.98 20.53 2.94
CA GLY A 20 28.17 19.27 2.22
C GLY A 20 26.92 18.40 2.26
N LEU A 21 26.35 18.17 3.45
CA LEU A 21 25.11 17.43 3.64
C LEU A 21 23.92 18.09 2.91
N VAL A 22 23.75 19.40 3.03
CA VAL A 22 22.69 20.14 2.34
C VAL A 22 22.87 20.03 0.83
N SER A 23 24.09 20.17 0.31
CA SER A 23 24.37 20.05 -1.12
C SER A 23 24.06 18.65 -1.66
N VAL A 24 24.40 17.60 -0.91
CA VAL A 24 24.06 16.21 -1.24
C VAL A 24 22.56 15.99 -1.23
N ILE A 25 21.85 16.53 -0.22
CA ILE A 25 20.38 16.45 -0.15
C ILE A 25 19.74 17.17 -1.34
N VAL A 26 20.19 18.38 -1.68
CA VAL A 26 19.67 19.17 -2.80
C VAL A 26 19.97 18.50 -4.14
N PHE A 27 21.21 18.03 -4.34
CA PHE A 27 21.60 17.31 -5.54
C PHE A 27 20.81 16.02 -5.71
N GLU A 28 20.63 15.25 -4.63
CA GLU A 28 19.83 14.03 -4.66
C GLU A 28 18.35 14.31 -4.89
N ALA A 29 17.80 15.38 -4.30
CA ALA A 29 16.43 15.83 -4.55
C ALA A 29 16.23 16.26 -6.02
N TYR A 30 17.17 17.00 -6.58
CA TYR A 30 17.16 17.41 -7.98
C TYR A 30 17.29 16.21 -8.93
N ARG A 31 18.25 15.32 -8.67
CA ARG A 31 18.45 14.07 -9.41
C ARG A 31 17.21 13.18 -9.38
N ARG A 32 16.54 13.07 -8.23
CA ARG A 32 15.28 12.35 -8.09
C ARG A 32 14.15 13.02 -8.86
N SER A 33 14.06 14.36 -8.81
CA SER A 33 13.08 15.13 -9.58
C SER A 33 13.12 14.78 -11.08
N LEU A 34 14.34 14.64 -11.62
CA LEU A 34 14.57 14.26 -13.01
C LEU A 34 14.29 12.77 -13.32
N ASN A 35 14.41 11.88 -12.34
CA ASN A 35 14.16 10.42 -12.47
C ASN A 35 12.75 9.98 -11.99
N ASN A 36 11.81 10.92 -11.91
CA ASN A 36 10.46 10.69 -11.41
C ASN A 36 9.49 10.04 -12.41
N ALA A 37 9.95 9.66 -13.61
CA ALA A 37 9.11 8.91 -14.54
C ALA A 37 8.64 7.62 -13.86
N HIS A 38 7.33 7.48 -13.70
CA HIS A 38 6.73 6.20 -13.34
C HIS A 38 6.91 5.23 -14.49
N VAL A 39 6.76 3.94 -14.22
CA VAL A 39 6.95 2.95 -15.26
C VAL A 39 5.77 3.03 -16.21
N ASP A 40 5.97 3.36 -17.48
CA ASP A 40 4.91 3.31 -18.50
C ASP A 40 4.73 1.91 -19.11
N ALA A 41 5.17 0.87 -18.39
CA ALA A 41 5.00 -0.50 -18.84
C ALA A 41 3.52 -0.75 -19.11
N PRO A 42 3.15 -1.15 -20.34
CA PRO A 42 1.78 -1.53 -20.62
C PRO A 42 1.49 -2.72 -19.72
N ALA A 43 0.49 -2.59 -18.84
CA ALA A 43 0.04 -3.70 -18.03
C ALA A 43 -0.73 -4.67 -18.94
N ILE A 44 0.03 -5.44 -19.72
CA ILE A 44 -0.51 -6.43 -20.64
C ILE A 44 -0.94 -7.62 -19.80
N PHE A 45 -2.23 -7.95 -19.89
CA PHE A 45 -2.77 -9.18 -19.33
C PHE A 45 -2.82 -10.21 -20.45
N GLU A 46 -1.97 -11.22 -20.40
CA GLU A 46 -2.17 -12.41 -21.23
C GLU A 46 -3.08 -13.36 -20.47
N ASP A 47 -4.19 -13.74 -21.09
CA ASP A 47 -4.97 -14.87 -20.59
C ASP A 47 -4.21 -16.17 -20.87
N PRO A 48 -3.72 -16.88 -19.85
CA PRO A 48 -2.92 -18.08 -20.04
C PRO A 48 -3.72 -19.25 -20.66
N LYS A 49 -5.06 -19.13 -20.77
CA LYS A 49 -5.90 -20.13 -21.44
C LYS A 49 -6.20 -19.78 -22.90
N SER A 50 -6.46 -18.52 -23.21
CA SER A 50 -6.87 -18.10 -24.56
C SER A 50 -5.75 -17.49 -25.40
N LEU A 51 -4.60 -17.16 -24.78
CA LEU A 51 -3.47 -16.44 -25.38
C LEU A 51 -3.88 -15.07 -25.99
N LYS A 52 -5.08 -14.56 -25.64
CA LYS A 52 -5.54 -13.24 -26.05
C LYS A 52 -5.02 -12.20 -25.08
N GLN A 53 -4.56 -11.08 -25.63
CA GLN A 53 -4.29 -9.88 -24.84
C GLN A 53 -5.61 -9.31 -24.33
N VAL A 54 -5.75 -9.20 -23.01
CA VAL A 54 -6.90 -8.57 -22.37
C VAL A 54 -6.56 -7.09 -22.12
N PRO A 55 -7.42 -6.14 -22.53
CA PRO A 55 -7.19 -4.73 -22.27
C PRO A 55 -6.95 -4.46 -20.80
N CYS A 56 -5.96 -3.61 -20.51
CA CYS A 56 -5.71 -3.17 -19.16
C CYS A 56 -6.80 -2.18 -18.74
N PRO A 57 -7.62 -2.47 -17.71
CA PRO A 57 -8.55 -1.50 -17.20
C PRO A 57 -7.78 -0.37 -16.53
N ASP A 58 -8.40 0.81 -16.55
CA ASP A 58 -7.87 1.98 -15.89
C ASP A 58 -8.76 2.35 -14.69
N ILE A 59 -8.15 2.92 -13.64
CA ILE A 59 -8.87 3.43 -12.46
C ILE A 59 -9.91 4.51 -12.82
N PHE A 60 -9.74 5.18 -13.97
CA PHE A 60 -10.67 6.15 -14.52
C PHE A 60 -11.90 5.51 -15.18
N ASP A 61 -11.85 4.22 -15.54
CA ASP A 61 -13.01 3.48 -16.04
C ASP A 61 -14.09 3.29 -14.94
N PRO A 62 -15.36 3.08 -15.31
CA PRO A 62 -16.38 2.63 -14.38
C PRO A 62 -15.99 1.32 -13.68
N ALA A 63 -16.31 1.21 -12.39
CA ALA A 63 -16.07 -0.03 -11.64
C ALA A 63 -16.86 -1.20 -12.25
N LYS A 64 -16.20 -2.36 -12.37
CA LYS A 64 -16.78 -3.62 -12.88
C LYS A 64 -16.84 -4.71 -11.82
N LYS A 65 -16.17 -4.51 -10.68
CA LYS A 65 -16.18 -5.39 -9.52
C LYS A 65 -16.51 -4.56 -8.29
N TYR A 66 -17.07 -5.20 -7.28
CA TYR A 66 -17.24 -4.56 -5.99
C TYR A 66 -15.90 -4.35 -5.29
N LEU A 67 -15.04 -5.38 -5.28
CA LEU A 67 -13.75 -5.35 -4.58
C LEU A 67 -12.56 -5.75 -5.47
N SER A 68 -11.48 -4.99 -5.42
CA SER A 68 -10.17 -5.39 -5.95
C SER A 68 -9.17 -5.57 -4.82
N LEU A 69 -8.49 -6.71 -4.74
CA LEU A 69 -7.38 -6.92 -3.81
C LEU A 69 -6.06 -6.80 -4.58
N ILE A 70 -5.20 -5.89 -4.14
CA ILE A 70 -3.90 -5.60 -4.75
C ILE A 70 -2.82 -6.22 -3.85
N ILE A 71 -2.08 -7.18 -4.39
CA ILE A 71 -1.06 -7.93 -3.68
C ILE A 71 0.30 -7.70 -4.35
N PRO A 72 1.16 -6.82 -3.80
CA PRO A 72 2.52 -6.65 -4.31
C PRO A 72 3.38 -7.86 -3.93
N ALA A 73 4.15 -8.38 -4.88
CA ALA A 73 5.00 -9.55 -4.70
C ALA A 73 6.43 -9.27 -5.19
N PHE A 74 7.42 -9.56 -4.35
CA PHE A 74 8.83 -9.54 -4.73
C PHE A 74 9.62 -10.61 -3.97
N ASN A 75 10.01 -11.66 -4.68
CA ASN A 75 10.62 -12.87 -4.16
C ASN A 75 9.78 -13.51 -3.03
N GLU A 76 8.56 -13.89 -3.39
CA GLU A 76 7.54 -14.43 -2.50
C GLU A 76 7.13 -15.87 -2.86
N GLU A 77 7.95 -16.62 -3.61
CA GLU A 77 7.61 -17.97 -4.13
C GLU A 77 7.03 -18.90 -3.05
N HIS A 78 7.58 -18.84 -1.84
CA HIS A 78 7.17 -19.71 -0.73
C HIS A 78 5.99 -19.16 0.10
N ARG A 79 5.81 -17.85 0.16
CA ARG A 79 4.79 -17.20 1.02
C ARG A 79 3.49 -16.89 0.27
N LEU A 80 3.62 -16.47 -0.99
CA LEU A 80 2.50 -16.09 -1.84
C LEU A 80 1.44 -17.21 -1.99
N PRO A 81 1.76 -18.50 -2.17
CA PRO A 81 0.73 -19.54 -2.29
C PRO A 81 -0.18 -19.66 -1.07
N GLY A 82 0.39 -19.57 0.14
CA GLY A 82 -0.36 -19.65 1.39
C GLY A 82 -1.33 -18.47 1.54
N ALA A 83 -0.80 -17.26 1.37
CA ALA A 83 -1.57 -16.03 1.45
C ALA A 83 -2.71 -15.98 0.41
N LEU A 84 -2.43 -16.37 -0.84
CA LEU A 84 -3.43 -16.42 -1.90
C LEU A 84 -4.48 -17.51 -1.67
N ASN A 85 -4.10 -18.69 -1.18
CA ASN A 85 -5.08 -19.74 -0.88
C ASN A 85 -6.04 -19.31 0.24
N GLU A 86 -5.52 -18.71 1.33
CA GLU A 86 -6.36 -18.14 2.40
C GLU A 86 -7.32 -17.08 1.85
N THR A 87 -6.77 -16.13 1.08
CA THR A 87 -7.54 -15.04 0.44
C THR A 87 -8.64 -15.56 -0.47
N MET A 88 -8.31 -16.47 -1.40
CA MET A 88 -9.26 -17.03 -2.35
C MET A 88 -10.34 -17.87 -1.67
N ASN A 89 -10.00 -18.60 -0.61
CA ASN A 89 -10.98 -19.36 0.18
C ASN A 89 -11.98 -18.43 0.88
N TYR A 90 -11.52 -17.33 1.47
CA TYR A 90 -12.39 -16.32 2.09
C TYR A 90 -13.32 -15.67 1.05
N LEU A 91 -12.77 -15.20 -0.07
CA LEU A 91 -13.54 -14.51 -1.12
C LEU A 91 -14.60 -15.42 -1.76
N LYS A 92 -14.27 -16.69 -2.00
CA LYS A 92 -15.23 -17.69 -2.50
C LYS A 92 -16.37 -17.93 -1.51
N LYS A 93 -16.08 -18.07 -0.23
CA LYS A 93 -17.11 -18.23 0.81
C LYS A 93 -18.04 -17.01 0.84
N ARG A 94 -17.49 -15.82 0.69
CA ARG A 94 -18.26 -14.57 0.66
C ARG A 94 -19.15 -14.47 -0.58
N GLU A 95 -18.62 -14.75 -1.77
CA GLU A 95 -19.39 -14.82 -3.03
C GLU A 95 -20.48 -15.91 -3.00
N ALA A 96 -20.22 -17.04 -2.33
CA ALA A 96 -21.23 -18.08 -2.15
C ALA A 96 -22.40 -17.60 -1.28
N LYS A 97 -22.12 -16.76 -0.27
CA LYS A 97 -23.11 -16.19 0.65
C LYS A 97 -23.86 -14.99 0.04
N ASP A 98 -23.20 -14.20 -0.78
CA ASP A 98 -23.76 -13.00 -1.41
C ASP A 98 -23.44 -13.00 -2.92
N LYS A 99 -24.46 -13.24 -3.74
CA LYS A 99 -24.32 -13.29 -5.22
C LYS A 99 -24.05 -11.93 -5.85
N SER A 100 -24.30 -10.84 -5.15
CA SER A 100 -23.96 -9.49 -5.63
C SER A 100 -22.48 -9.17 -5.40
N PHE A 101 -21.83 -9.88 -4.47
CA PHE A 101 -20.42 -9.69 -4.18
C PHE A 101 -19.55 -10.19 -5.33
N SER A 102 -18.93 -9.24 -6.04
CA SER A 102 -17.97 -9.52 -7.10
C SER A 102 -16.58 -9.02 -6.72
N TYR A 103 -15.56 -9.80 -7.04
CA TYR A 103 -14.19 -9.48 -6.64
C TYR A 103 -13.19 -9.80 -7.73
N GLU A 104 -11.99 -9.23 -7.58
CA GLU A 104 -10.78 -9.66 -8.25
C GLU A 104 -9.56 -9.60 -7.32
N VAL A 105 -8.55 -10.42 -7.63
CA VAL A 105 -7.23 -10.36 -7.02
C VAL A 105 -6.21 -10.00 -8.10
N LEU A 106 -5.44 -8.95 -7.85
CA LEU A 106 -4.41 -8.44 -8.74
C LEU A 106 -3.05 -8.61 -8.07
N ILE A 107 -2.29 -9.58 -8.57
CA ILE A 107 -0.93 -9.87 -8.11
C ILE A 107 0.01 -8.97 -8.92
N VAL A 108 0.85 -8.19 -8.26
CA VAL A 108 1.81 -7.31 -8.93
C VAL A 108 3.23 -7.77 -8.62
N ASP A 109 3.86 -8.45 -9.57
CA ASP A 109 5.25 -8.89 -9.48
C ASP A 109 6.19 -7.72 -9.76
N ASP A 110 6.93 -7.29 -8.74
CA ASP A 110 7.92 -6.22 -8.80
C ASP A 110 9.27 -6.72 -9.34
N GLY A 111 9.25 -7.53 -10.40
CA GLY A 111 10.44 -8.09 -11.04
C GLY A 111 11.17 -9.12 -10.19
N SER A 112 10.46 -10.12 -9.68
CA SER A 112 11.05 -11.20 -8.89
C SER A 112 12.06 -12.02 -9.69
N ARG A 113 13.03 -12.60 -8.97
CA ARG A 113 14.10 -13.47 -9.51
C ARG A 113 13.90 -14.95 -9.18
N ASP A 114 12.95 -15.26 -8.31
CA ASP A 114 12.54 -16.61 -7.94
C ASP A 114 11.30 -17.08 -8.73
N GLY A 115 10.67 -18.17 -8.31
CA GLY A 115 9.46 -18.72 -8.93
C GLY A 115 8.16 -17.93 -8.69
N THR A 116 8.21 -16.72 -8.10
CA THR A 116 7.00 -15.91 -7.80
C THR A 116 6.12 -15.68 -9.03
N LYS A 117 6.73 -15.42 -10.19
CA LYS A 117 6.00 -15.22 -11.45
C LYS A 117 5.20 -16.47 -11.84
N ARG A 118 5.83 -17.65 -11.76
CA ARG A 118 5.17 -18.93 -12.04
C ARG A 118 3.98 -19.15 -11.10
N VAL A 119 4.17 -18.93 -9.81
CA VAL A 119 3.10 -19.02 -8.81
C VAL A 119 1.93 -18.09 -9.17
N ALA A 120 2.20 -16.83 -9.50
CA ALA A 120 1.15 -15.90 -9.89
C ALA A 120 0.36 -16.40 -11.11
N PHE A 121 1.04 -16.88 -12.15
CA PHE A 121 0.39 -17.44 -13.34
C PHE A 121 -0.41 -18.71 -13.06
N ASP A 122 0.05 -19.59 -12.17
CA ASP A 122 -0.68 -20.78 -11.76
C ASP A 122 -2.04 -20.41 -11.14
N PHE A 123 -2.08 -19.34 -10.33
CA PHE A 123 -3.33 -18.81 -9.79
C PHE A 123 -4.21 -18.18 -10.87
N VAL A 124 -3.65 -17.41 -11.81
CA VAL A 124 -4.42 -16.88 -12.97
C VAL A 124 -5.04 -18.03 -13.76
N LYS A 125 -4.28 -19.10 -14.06
CA LYS A 125 -4.79 -20.28 -14.79
C LYS A 125 -5.88 -21.02 -14.00
N LYS A 126 -5.70 -21.15 -12.69
CA LYS A 126 -6.65 -21.86 -11.80
C LYS A 126 -7.99 -21.13 -11.69
N TYR A 127 -7.98 -19.81 -11.55
CA TYR A 127 -9.19 -19.03 -11.25
C TYR A 127 -9.74 -18.22 -12.43
N GLY A 128 -8.97 -18.06 -13.51
CA GLY A 128 -9.32 -17.28 -14.69
C GLY A 128 -9.06 -15.79 -14.51
N VAL A 129 -8.79 -15.10 -15.63
CA VAL A 129 -8.46 -13.67 -15.69
C VAL A 129 -9.57 -12.74 -15.18
N ASP A 130 -10.80 -13.22 -15.07
CA ASP A 130 -11.87 -12.44 -14.44
C ASP A 130 -11.69 -12.31 -12.92
N LYS A 131 -11.16 -13.35 -12.26
CA LYS A 131 -11.01 -13.40 -10.79
C LYS A 131 -9.60 -13.11 -10.32
N VAL A 132 -8.58 -13.58 -11.06
CA VAL A 132 -7.18 -13.39 -10.69
C VAL A 132 -6.41 -12.89 -11.89
N ARG A 133 -5.65 -11.81 -11.71
CA ARG A 133 -4.80 -11.20 -12.73
C ARG A 133 -3.40 -10.98 -12.17
N ALA A 134 -2.41 -10.97 -13.06
CA ALA A 134 -1.02 -10.68 -12.71
C ALA A 134 -0.50 -9.51 -13.55
N ILE A 135 0.23 -8.58 -12.93
CA ILE A 135 0.99 -7.52 -13.60
C ILE A 135 2.47 -7.79 -13.32
N LEU A 136 3.30 -7.82 -14.37
CA LEU A 136 4.74 -7.98 -14.24
C LEU A 136 5.42 -6.65 -14.53
N LEU A 137 6.16 -6.10 -13.55
CA LEU A 137 6.92 -4.86 -13.74
C LEU A 137 8.27 -5.08 -14.44
N GLY A 138 8.70 -6.32 -14.60
CA GLY A 138 9.93 -6.71 -15.28
C GLY A 138 11.21 -6.51 -14.46
N LYS A 139 11.28 -5.46 -13.62
CA LYS A 139 12.39 -5.19 -12.69
C LYS A 139 11.88 -4.63 -11.36
N ASN A 140 12.72 -4.68 -10.32
CA ASN A 140 12.38 -4.14 -9.00
C ASN A 140 12.38 -2.61 -8.98
N HIS A 141 11.20 -2.03 -8.85
CA HIS A 141 10.96 -0.60 -8.65
C HIS A 141 10.66 -0.26 -7.20
N GLY A 142 10.13 -1.22 -6.44
CA GLY A 142 9.76 -1.10 -5.05
C GLY A 142 8.26 -1.30 -4.82
N LYS A 143 7.92 -1.64 -3.57
CA LYS A 143 6.56 -1.91 -3.10
C LYS A 143 5.56 -0.80 -3.47
N GLY A 144 5.96 0.46 -3.32
CA GLY A 144 5.09 1.61 -3.64
C GLY A 144 4.71 1.68 -5.12
N GLU A 145 5.65 1.39 -6.04
CA GLU A 145 5.35 1.35 -7.48
C GLU A 145 4.46 0.15 -7.83
N ALA A 146 4.72 -1.03 -7.23
CA ALA A 146 3.88 -2.20 -7.42
C ALA A 146 2.43 -1.97 -6.97
N ILE A 147 2.25 -1.37 -5.80
CA ILE A 147 0.90 -1.02 -5.30
C ILE A 147 0.27 0.04 -6.19
N ARG A 148 1.00 1.11 -6.54
CA ARG A 148 0.51 2.17 -7.43
C ARG A 148 -0.03 1.57 -8.73
N LYS A 149 0.76 0.71 -9.38
CA LYS A 149 0.36 0.02 -10.61
C LYS A 149 -0.87 -0.87 -10.42
N GLY A 150 -0.91 -1.64 -9.33
CA GLY A 150 -2.08 -2.46 -9.02
C GLY A 150 -3.35 -1.62 -8.81
N MET A 151 -3.23 -0.51 -8.09
CA MET A 151 -4.34 0.40 -7.81
C MET A 151 -4.86 1.05 -9.09
N LEU A 152 -3.96 1.58 -9.93
CA LEU A 152 -4.32 2.24 -11.19
C LEU A 152 -4.93 1.30 -12.23
N HIS A 153 -4.73 -0.02 -12.12
CA HIS A 153 -5.25 -1.02 -13.05
C HIS A 153 -6.31 -1.95 -12.44
N SER A 154 -6.99 -1.47 -11.41
CA SER A 154 -8.03 -2.20 -10.69
C SER A 154 -9.45 -1.85 -11.17
N ARG A 155 -10.37 -2.80 -11.02
CA ARG A 155 -11.78 -2.74 -11.47
C ARG A 155 -12.79 -2.53 -10.34
N GLY A 156 -12.32 -2.47 -9.09
CA GLY A 156 -13.14 -2.42 -7.88
C GLY A 156 -13.75 -1.06 -7.59
N GLU A 157 -14.90 -1.06 -6.90
CA GLU A 157 -15.44 0.10 -6.19
C GLU A 157 -14.63 0.38 -4.91
N LEU A 158 -14.29 -0.70 -4.22
CA LEU A 158 -13.35 -0.72 -3.10
C LEU A 158 -12.06 -1.43 -3.54
N LEU A 159 -10.94 -0.87 -3.11
CA LEU A 159 -9.61 -1.39 -3.41
C LEU A 159 -8.90 -1.68 -2.09
N LEU A 160 -8.47 -2.93 -1.88
CA LEU A 160 -7.74 -3.35 -0.70
C LEU A 160 -6.29 -3.65 -1.08
N MET A 161 -5.35 -2.97 -0.46
CA MET A 161 -3.95 -3.36 -0.40
C MET A 161 -3.78 -4.48 0.64
N LEU A 162 -3.11 -5.57 0.28
CA LEU A 162 -2.81 -6.69 1.16
C LEU A 162 -1.40 -7.23 0.87
N ASP A 163 -0.58 -7.41 1.91
CA ASP A 163 0.77 -7.97 1.77
C ASP A 163 0.75 -9.46 1.36
N ALA A 164 1.73 -9.87 0.56
CA ALA A 164 1.86 -11.23 0.02
C ALA A 164 2.28 -12.29 1.05
N ASP A 165 2.60 -11.90 2.29
CA ASP A 165 3.11 -12.82 3.31
C ASP A 165 2.02 -13.44 4.18
N GLY A 166 0.77 -12.97 4.09
CA GLY A 166 -0.34 -13.46 4.90
C GLY A 166 -0.27 -13.05 6.37
N ALA A 167 0.54 -12.05 6.72
CA ALA A 167 0.72 -11.60 8.10
C ALA A 167 -0.56 -10.97 8.66
N THR A 168 -1.32 -10.22 7.84
CA THR A 168 -2.64 -9.72 8.20
C THR A 168 -3.73 -10.66 7.72
N LYS A 169 -4.69 -10.97 8.59
CA LYS A 169 -5.81 -11.87 8.25
C LYS A 169 -6.81 -11.19 7.31
N VAL A 170 -7.08 -11.84 6.17
CA VAL A 170 -8.03 -11.34 5.16
C VAL A 170 -9.45 -11.18 5.72
N THR A 171 -9.79 -11.93 6.78
CA THR A 171 -11.08 -11.84 7.47
C THR A 171 -11.35 -10.46 8.09
N ASP A 172 -10.31 -9.67 8.37
CA ASP A 172 -10.48 -8.31 8.89
C ASP A 172 -10.88 -7.29 7.83
N LEU A 173 -10.98 -7.70 6.56
CA LEU A 173 -11.44 -6.86 5.45
C LEU A 173 -12.79 -6.21 5.75
N GLU A 174 -13.73 -6.99 6.29
CA GLU A 174 -15.08 -6.51 6.61
C GLU A 174 -15.05 -5.39 7.67
N LYS A 175 -14.05 -5.36 8.56
CA LYS A 175 -13.93 -4.28 9.54
C LYS A 175 -13.64 -2.94 8.86
N LEU A 176 -12.70 -2.92 7.92
CA LEU A 176 -12.36 -1.71 7.16
C LEU A 176 -13.54 -1.28 6.29
N GLU A 177 -14.12 -2.23 5.58
CA GLU A 177 -15.29 -2.02 4.71
C GLU A 177 -16.46 -1.40 5.48
N ASN A 178 -16.83 -1.96 6.64
CA ASN A 178 -17.93 -1.46 7.46
C ASN A 178 -17.70 -0.02 7.94
N GLN A 179 -16.44 0.34 8.25
CA GLN A 179 -16.09 1.70 8.66
C GLN A 179 -16.21 2.68 7.50
N ILE A 180 -15.75 2.31 6.30
CA ILE A 180 -15.93 3.14 5.09
C ILE A 180 -17.42 3.36 4.82
N HIS A 181 -18.23 2.30 4.84
CA HIS A 181 -19.69 2.40 4.65
C HIS A 181 -20.37 3.25 5.71
N ALA A 182 -19.93 3.20 6.96
CA ALA A 182 -20.47 4.03 8.04
C ALA A 182 -20.19 5.51 7.82
N VAL A 183 -18.98 5.86 7.38
CA VAL A 183 -18.59 7.25 7.11
C VAL A 183 -19.25 7.76 5.84
N ALA A 184 -19.26 6.98 4.76
CA ALA A 184 -19.89 7.35 3.50
C ALA A 184 -21.38 7.68 3.67
N ARG A 185 -22.10 6.90 4.51
CA ARG A 185 -23.51 7.16 4.84
C ARG A 185 -23.72 8.44 5.66
N LYS A 186 -22.75 8.84 6.49
CA LYS A 186 -22.83 10.10 7.27
C LYS A 186 -22.61 11.31 6.37
N GLU A 187 -21.59 11.28 5.51
CA GLU A 187 -21.30 12.34 4.54
C GLU A 187 -22.52 12.59 3.64
N HIS A 188 -23.12 11.53 3.09
CA HIS A 188 -24.29 11.67 2.22
C HIS A 188 -25.53 12.26 2.91
N ARG A 189 -25.71 12.01 4.21
CA ARG A 189 -26.81 12.61 5.00
C ARG A 189 -26.60 14.09 5.30
N GLY A 190 -25.35 14.57 5.30
CA GLY A 190 -25.03 15.98 5.50
C GLY A 190 -25.36 16.84 4.28
N ASP A 191 -25.28 16.25 3.08
CA ASP A 191 -25.36 16.99 1.80
C ASP A 191 -26.75 16.95 1.12
N SER A 192 -27.76 16.24 1.65
CA SER A 192 -29.05 16.09 0.95
C SER A 192 -30.28 15.95 1.85
N ALA A 193 -30.95 17.09 2.08
CA ALA A 193 -32.41 17.18 2.27
C ALA A 193 -33.19 17.11 0.94
N ALA A 194 -32.49 16.92 -0.19
CA ALA A 194 -33.09 16.74 -1.50
C ALA A 194 -32.96 15.28 -1.94
N CYS A 195 -34.12 14.65 -2.13
CA CYS A 195 -34.27 13.34 -2.74
C CYS A 195 -33.81 13.42 -4.20
N ASP A 196 -32.59 12.99 -4.56
CA ASP A 196 -32.38 12.32 -5.86
C ASP A 196 -31.09 11.49 -6.02
N THR A 197 -31.30 10.32 -6.63
CA THR A 197 -30.44 9.39 -7.39
C THR A 197 -29.01 9.01 -6.95
N THR A 198 -28.91 7.75 -6.50
CA THR A 198 -27.77 6.81 -6.62
C THR A 198 -26.47 7.15 -5.87
N PHE A 199 -26.53 7.10 -4.53
CA PHE A 199 -25.35 6.97 -3.68
C PHE A 199 -24.46 5.81 -4.14
N LYS A 200 -23.23 6.12 -4.58
CA LYS A 200 -22.19 5.13 -4.90
C LYS A 200 -20.98 5.37 -4.03
N ILE A 201 -20.59 4.34 -3.27
CA ILE A 201 -19.43 4.40 -2.38
C ILE A 201 -18.12 4.66 -3.14
N SER A 202 -18.05 4.25 -4.40
CA SER A 202 -16.90 4.45 -5.28
C SER A 202 -16.61 5.93 -5.59
N ASP A 203 -17.60 6.82 -5.46
CA ASP A 203 -17.47 8.23 -5.80
C ASP A 203 -17.01 9.09 -4.61
N ILE A 204 -17.21 8.61 -3.37
CA ILE A 204 -16.86 9.35 -2.15
C ILE A 204 -15.44 8.99 -1.70
N PRO A 205 -14.50 9.94 -1.60
CA PRO A 205 -13.12 9.63 -1.28
C PRO A 205 -12.97 9.34 0.23
N ILE A 206 -12.73 8.08 0.59
CA ILE A 206 -12.51 7.65 1.98
C ILE A 206 -11.42 6.57 1.99
N VAL A 207 -10.64 6.54 3.06
CA VAL A 207 -9.57 5.55 3.25
C VAL A 207 -9.67 4.96 4.65
N ALA A 208 -9.46 3.64 4.75
CA ALA A 208 -9.34 2.94 6.03
C ALA A 208 -8.00 2.21 6.10
N PHE A 209 -7.20 2.52 7.12
CA PHE A 209 -5.93 1.88 7.41
C PHE A 209 -6.12 0.83 8.50
N GLY A 210 -5.69 -0.39 8.23
CA GLY A 210 -5.46 -1.38 9.26
C GLY A 210 -4.37 -0.89 10.23
N SER A 211 -4.50 -1.24 11.50
CA SER A 211 -3.56 -0.84 12.54
C SER A 211 -3.19 -1.98 13.46
N ARG A 212 -1.88 -2.11 13.68
CA ARG A 212 -1.25 -3.03 14.65
C ARG A 212 -0.82 -2.30 15.92
N ALA A 213 -1.20 -1.03 16.10
CA ALA A 213 -0.76 -0.22 17.24
C ALA A 213 -1.13 -0.86 18.60
N HIS A 214 -2.22 -1.63 18.67
CA HIS A 214 -2.61 -2.38 19.87
C HIS A 214 -1.68 -3.56 20.21
N LEU A 215 -0.83 -3.99 19.27
CA LEU A 215 0.20 -5.03 19.47
C LEU A 215 1.56 -4.42 19.82
N GLU A 216 1.72 -3.10 19.69
CA GLU A 216 2.99 -2.40 19.81
C GLU A 216 3.57 -2.52 21.23
N GLU A 217 2.73 -2.41 22.26
CA GLU A 217 3.16 -2.50 23.67
C GLU A 217 3.80 -3.85 23.98
N LYS A 218 3.18 -4.95 23.51
CA LYS A 218 3.72 -6.31 23.67
C LYS A 218 5.02 -6.50 22.91
N ALA A 219 5.18 -5.85 21.76
CA ALA A 219 6.38 -5.93 20.94
C ALA A 219 7.54 -5.07 21.48
N ILE A 220 7.26 -3.91 22.07
CA ILE A 220 8.30 -3.03 22.66
C ILE A 220 8.99 -3.72 23.82
N ALA A 221 8.24 -4.49 24.62
CA ALA A 221 8.76 -5.19 25.80
C ALA A 221 9.83 -6.24 25.46
N THR A 222 9.83 -6.79 24.25
CA THR A 222 10.74 -7.88 23.83
C THR A 222 11.86 -7.42 22.90
N ARG A 223 11.84 -6.16 22.43
CA ARG A 223 12.77 -5.63 21.42
C ARG A 223 14.01 -4.98 22.02
N LYS A 224 15.15 -5.10 21.31
CA LYS A 224 16.40 -4.42 21.66
C LYS A 224 16.21 -2.89 21.67
N TRP A 225 16.83 -2.21 22.65
CA TRP A 225 16.62 -0.78 22.92
C TRP A 225 16.89 0.15 21.72
N TYR A 226 17.90 -0.15 20.88
CA TYR A 226 18.21 0.67 19.71
C TYR A 226 17.10 0.62 18.65
N ARG A 227 16.36 -0.49 18.54
CA ARG A 227 15.19 -0.59 17.65
C ARG A 227 14.08 0.35 18.14
N ASN A 228 13.91 0.47 19.46
CA ASN A 228 12.95 1.40 20.05
C ASN A 228 13.37 2.85 19.82
N PHE A 229 14.67 3.17 19.91
CA PHE A 229 15.19 4.50 19.58
C PHE A 229 14.93 4.86 18.10
N LEU A 230 15.30 3.98 17.17
CA LEU A 230 15.07 4.19 15.73
C LEU A 230 13.58 4.32 15.40
N MET A 231 12.72 3.52 16.02
CA MET A 231 11.27 3.60 15.87
C MET A 231 10.72 4.95 16.34
N LYS A 232 11.14 5.43 17.52
CA LYS A 232 10.75 6.76 18.03
C LYS A 232 11.21 7.88 17.11
N GLY A 233 12.43 7.79 16.57
CA GLY A 233 12.94 8.73 15.57
C GLY A 233 12.10 8.71 14.29
N PHE A 234 11.72 7.53 13.80
CA PHE A 234 10.82 7.40 12.66
C PHE A 234 9.44 8.01 12.95
N HIS A 235 8.85 7.76 14.13
CA HIS A 235 7.57 8.35 14.52
C HIS A 235 7.65 9.88 14.55
N LEU A 236 8.76 10.46 15.00
CA LEU A 236 8.98 11.91 14.95
C LEU A 236 8.97 12.43 13.50
N VAL A 237 9.67 11.76 12.58
CA VAL A 237 9.69 12.13 11.16
C VAL A 237 8.28 12.05 10.55
N VAL A 238 7.54 10.98 10.84
CA VAL A 238 6.14 10.83 10.39
C VAL A 238 5.27 11.95 10.95
N LEU A 239 5.41 12.28 12.23
CA LEU A 239 4.66 13.37 12.85
C LEU A 239 4.94 14.72 12.17
N LEU A 240 6.21 15.02 11.86
CA LEU A 240 6.60 16.27 11.23
C LEU A 240 6.17 16.38 9.76
N THR A 241 6.12 15.26 9.04
CA THR A 241 5.84 15.23 7.60
C THR A 241 4.37 14.97 7.27
N ALA A 242 3.82 13.91 7.85
CA ALA A 242 2.46 13.46 7.63
C ALA A 242 1.48 14.02 8.68
N GLY A 243 1.94 14.60 9.79
CA GLY A 243 1.09 15.17 10.84
C GLY A 243 0.47 14.11 11.76
N PRO A 244 -0.18 14.51 12.87
CA PRO A 244 -0.80 13.60 13.84
C PRO A 244 -2.07 12.92 13.30
N GLY A 245 -2.49 11.79 13.88
CA GLY A 245 -3.83 11.21 13.64
C GLY A 245 -3.86 9.79 13.08
N ILE A 246 -2.71 9.21 12.71
CA ILE A 246 -2.59 7.78 12.36
C ILE A 246 -1.41 7.21 13.13
N ARG A 247 -1.65 6.16 13.93
CA ARG A 247 -0.61 5.53 14.75
C ARG A 247 0.22 4.53 13.95
N ASP A 248 -0.42 3.64 13.20
CA ASP A 248 0.27 2.65 12.36
C ASP A 248 0.18 3.01 10.87
N THR A 249 1.15 3.81 10.41
CA THR A 249 1.22 4.19 9.00
C THR A 249 1.70 3.05 8.10
N GLN A 250 2.42 2.07 8.64
CA GLN A 250 3.16 1.05 7.87
C GLN A 250 2.42 -0.28 7.75
N CYS A 251 1.14 -0.34 8.15
CA CYS A 251 0.35 -1.56 7.99
C CYS A 251 0.10 -1.84 6.50
N GLY A 252 0.40 -3.07 6.07
CA GLY A 252 0.18 -3.54 4.71
C GLY A 252 -1.28 -3.75 4.32
N PHE A 253 -2.23 -3.44 5.20
CA PHE A 253 -3.66 -3.72 5.05
C PHE A 253 -4.46 -2.41 5.02
N LYS A 254 -4.77 -1.92 3.82
CA LYS A 254 -5.38 -0.58 3.63
C LYS A 254 -6.45 -0.61 2.56
N MET A 255 -7.64 -0.12 2.87
CA MET A 255 -8.77 -0.07 1.95
C MET A 255 -9.03 1.36 1.49
N PHE A 256 -9.31 1.52 0.22
CA PHE A 256 -9.55 2.79 -0.45
C PHE A 256 -10.85 2.69 -1.23
N THR A 257 -11.66 3.75 -1.23
CA THR A 257 -12.68 3.90 -2.27
C THR A 257 -12.01 4.22 -3.61
N ARG A 258 -12.69 3.90 -4.72
CA ARG A 258 -12.17 4.14 -6.07
C ARG A 258 -11.78 5.61 -6.28
N SER A 259 -12.61 6.56 -5.85
CA SER A 259 -12.30 7.99 -5.96
C SER A 259 -11.10 8.43 -5.12
N ALA A 260 -10.91 7.88 -3.91
CA ALA A 260 -9.70 8.10 -3.12
C ALA A 260 -8.47 7.53 -3.85
N ALA A 261 -8.55 6.30 -4.35
CA ALA A 261 -7.45 5.67 -5.07
C ALA A 261 -7.05 6.46 -6.33
N ARG A 262 -8.02 6.98 -7.10
CA ARG A 262 -7.77 7.87 -8.25
C ARG A 262 -6.93 9.07 -7.87
N LYS A 263 -7.27 9.77 -6.78
CA LYS A 263 -6.53 10.97 -6.34
C LYS A 263 -5.14 10.61 -5.79
N LEU A 264 -5.06 9.57 -4.96
CA LEU A 264 -3.84 9.22 -4.24
C LEU A 264 -2.78 8.60 -5.15
N PHE A 265 -3.12 7.55 -5.89
CA PHE A 265 -2.13 6.77 -6.65
C PHE A 265 -1.73 7.41 -7.99
N THR A 266 -2.46 8.43 -8.45
CA THR A 266 -1.99 9.30 -9.54
C THR A 266 -0.94 10.31 -9.08
N ASN A 267 -0.95 10.69 -7.80
CA ASN A 267 -0.06 11.71 -7.22
C ASN A 267 1.09 11.15 -6.38
N ILE A 268 1.06 9.86 -6.02
CA ILE A 268 2.12 9.22 -5.24
C ILE A 268 3.43 9.15 -6.05
N ARG A 269 4.56 9.51 -5.42
CA ARG A 269 5.88 9.57 -6.06
C ARG A 269 6.88 8.60 -5.47
N LEU A 270 6.76 8.27 -4.18
CA LEU A 270 7.66 7.35 -3.50
C LEU A 270 7.40 5.92 -3.96
N LYS A 271 8.41 5.33 -4.60
CA LYS A 271 8.33 3.98 -5.21
C LYS A 271 8.60 2.84 -4.22
N ARG A 272 9.22 3.13 -3.07
CA ARG A 272 9.69 2.13 -2.08
C ARG A 272 8.92 2.26 -0.76
N TRP A 273 9.42 1.65 0.32
CA TRP A 273 8.76 1.50 1.62
C TRP A 273 8.15 2.77 2.24
N CYS A 274 8.69 3.95 1.99
CA CYS A 274 8.18 5.18 2.59
C CYS A 274 6.90 5.73 1.92
N PHE A 275 6.39 5.08 0.86
CA PHE A 275 5.15 5.49 0.18
C PHE A 275 3.94 5.59 1.13
N ASP A 276 3.92 4.77 2.19
CA ASP A 276 2.88 4.79 3.20
C ASP A 276 2.78 6.14 3.95
N VAL A 277 3.91 6.81 4.16
CA VAL A 277 3.95 8.14 4.80
C VAL A 277 3.46 9.21 3.84
N GLU A 278 3.84 9.11 2.57
CA GLU A 278 3.34 9.98 1.51
C GLU A 278 1.82 9.81 1.33
N LEU A 279 1.28 8.59 1.43
CA LEU A 279 -0.17 8.37 1.41
C LEU A 279 -0.88 9.14 2.52
N VAL A 280 -0.37 9.12 3.77
CA VAL A 280 -0.97 9.90 4.87
C VAL A 280 -0.92 11.40 4.57
N PHE A 281 0.22 11.88 4.08
CA PHE A 281 0.39 13.28 3.68
C PHE A 281 -0.63 13.67 2.58
N LEU A 282 -0.75 12.87 1.52
CA LEU A 282 -1.68 13.11 0.40
C LEU A 282 -3.14 13.04 0.84
N CYS A 283 -3.51 12.11 1.73
CA CYS A 283 -4.85 12.07 2.29
C CYS A 283 -5.20 13.40 2.97
N LYS A 284 -4.29 13.96 3.78
CA LYS A 284 -4.51 15.26 4.43
C LYS A 284 -4.53 16.41 3.43
N TRP A 285 -3.61 16.39 2.48
CA TRP A 285 -3.54 17.40 1.41
C TRP A 285 -4.84 17.50 0.63
N PHE A 286 -5.42 16.36 0.25
CA PHE A 286 -6.69 16.28 -0.47
C PHE A 286 -7.93 16.28 0.44
N ARG A 287 -7.76 16.44 1.76
CA ARG A 287 -8.83 16.38 2.77
C ARG A 287 -9.68 15.11 2.69
N ILE A 288 -9.03 13.97 2.43
CA ILE A 288 -9.65 12.65 2.38
C ILE A 288 -9.71 12.09 3.81
N PRO A 289 -10.91 11.73 4.33
CA PRO A 289 -11.03 11.08 5.63
C PRO A 289 -10.23 9.78 5.71
N VAL A 290 -9.44 9.64 6.78
CA VAL A 290 -8.65 8.43 7.05
C VAL A 290 -9.13 7.82 8.36
N LEU A 291 -9.53 6.55 8.31
CA LEU A 291 -9.99 5.76 9.44
C LEU A 291 -8.89 4.81 9.86
N GLU A 292 -8.63 4.67 11.16
CA GLU A 292 -7.69 3.70 11.69
C GLU A 292 -8.46 2.55 12.35
N VAL A 293 -8.22 1.31 11.89
CA VAL A 293 -9.01 0.13 12.28
C VAL A 293 -8.07 -0.98 12.77
N SER A 294 -8.29 -1.48 13.98
CA SER A 294 -7.48 -2.57 14.54
C SER A 294 -7.64 -3.87 13.75
N VAL A 295 -6.52 -4.45 13.34
CA VAL A 295 -6.46 -5.72 12.57
C VAL A 295 -5.59 -6.77 13.25
N ASN A 296 -5.95 -8.02 13.09
CA ASN A 296 -5.15 -9.16 13.54
C ASN A 296 -3.92 -9.29 12.65
N TRP A 297 -2.76 -9.34 13.29
CA TRP A 297 -1.48 -9.49 12.63
C TRP A 297 -0.64 -10.52 13.37
N SER A 298 0.00 -11.42 12.62
CA SER A 298 0.94 -12.41 13.14
C SER A 298 2.29 -12.29 12.44
N GLU A 299 3.36 -12.47 13.20
CA GLU A 299 4.71 -12.51 12.62
C GLU A 299 4.88 -13.78 11.77
N ILE A 300 5.33 -13.60 10.53
CA ILE A 300 5.60 -14.69 9.60
C ILE A 300 7.12 -14.91 9.58
N PRO A 301 7.62 -16.13 9.86
CA PRO A 301 9.04 -16.44 9.80
C PRO A 301 9.64 -16.14 8.42
N GLY A 302 10.85 -15.56 8.39
CA GLY A 302 11.53 -15.19 7.14
C GLY A 302 10.97 -13.92 6.47
N SER A 303 10.14 -13.15 7.17
CA SER A 303 9.75 -11.82 6.70
C SER A 303 10.94 -10.87 6.65
N LYS A 304 10.89 -9.88 5.76
CA LYS A 304 11.95 -8.86 5.58
C LYS A 304 12.29 -8.08 6.87
N ASN A 305 11.47 -8.21 7.91
CA ASN A 305 11.64 -7.57 9.23
C ASN A 305 11.95 -8.55 10.37
N SER A 306 11.86 -9.87 10.15
CA SER A 306 12.21 -10.88 11.14
C SER A 306 13.71 -11.14 11.06
N ASN A 307 14.46 -10.65 12.06
CA ASN A 307 15.83 -11.10 12.28
C ASN A 307 15.73 -12.46 12.96
N VAL A 308 15.58 -13.52 12.18
CA VAL A 308 16.04 -14.84 12.58
C VAL A 308 17.28 -15.08 11.71
N GLU A 309 18.40 -14.55 12.19
CA GLU A 309 19.71 -15.03 11.75
C GLU A 309 19.83 -16.48 12.24
N ASN A 310 20.23 -17.38 11.34
CA ASN A 310 20.75 -18.69 11.72
C ASN A 310 21.95 -18.55 12.66
#